data_AF-A0A3G6MGZ0-F1
#
_entry.id   AF-A0A3G6MGZ0-F1
#
_cell.length_a   1.000
_cell.length_b   1.000
_cell.length_c   1.000
_cell.angle_alpha   90.00
_cell.angle_beta   90.00
_cell.angle_gamma   90.00
#
_symmetry.space_group_name_H-M   'P 1'
#
loop_
_entity.id
_entity.type
_entity.pdbx_description
1 polymer ?
#
loop_
_entity_poly.entity_id
_entity_poly.type
_entity_poly.pdbx_seq_one_letter_code
_entity_poly.pdbx_strand_id
1 'polypeptide(L)'
;MALLDNSPSIVFANSIPKQLSLNTNNLSNLSVEVTPFYYLNKKKYEGYEFFGLKDKDSTFKYESSGFHNLSKITLSLNAIPKDSATTIAFGARTNILTLYNSSPKELHELFEAIANDDKITEMAKVKLKEKGIDEPSVTTDEYEKYTILLEKEKDNIKKELKVEEKLSSFINQLKNPMVTLDVSGAYSSISPNNRISSFKTDRYGIWSTLGLSFNLNKDYTRFFKFYFFLRYLKDNYIEDKILSTSQFTDFGLKLQVVLSKKFSTAYEYVKRNGDGGDYRSVGQIQWKFSDELTFNGGFGKNFEISNTNLITFLGISWGFVNNPKTKN
;
A
#
# COMPACT_ATOMS: atom_id res chain seq x y z
N MET A 1 13.93 -25.55 -9.82
CA MET A 1 13.55 -24.13 -9.59
C MET A 1 12.64 -24.09 -8.36
N ALA A 2 13.15 -23.63 -7.22
CA ALA A 2 12.36 -23.63 -5.99
C ALA A 2 11.39 -22.44 -6.03
N LEU A 3 10.12 -22.65 -5.64
CA LEU A 3 9.14 -21.55 -5.52
C LEU A 3 9.62 -20.40 -4.59
N LEU A 4 10.61 -20.66 -3.74
CA LEU A 4 11.27 -19.69 -2.86
C LEU A 4 11.94 -18.54 -3.66
N ASP A 5 12.41 -18.83 -4.87
CA ASP A 5 13.07 -17.86 -5.74
C ASP A 5 12.07 -16.88 -6.39
N ASN A 6 10.78 -17.22 -6.34
CA ASN A 6 9.67 -16.42 -6.87
C ASN A 6 8.97 -15.58 -5.79
N SER A 7 9.30 -15.77 -4.50
CA SER A 7 8.68 -14.99 -3.43
C SER A 7 9.28 -13.57 -3.36
N PRO A 8 8.45 -12.52 -3.23
CA PRO A 8 8.95 -11.15 -3.15
C PRO A 8 9.87 -10.98 -1.94
N SER A 9 10.98 -10.26 -2.12
CA SER A 9 11.94 -9.94 -1.04
C SER A 9 11.34 -8.94 -0.05
N ILE A 10 10.49 -8.05 -0.58
CA ILE A 10 9.86 -6.94 0.15
C ILE A 10 8.41 -7.27 0.38
N VAL A 11 7.93 -7.00 1.59
CA VAL A 11 6.51 -7.12 1.94
C VAL A 11 6.00 -5.76 2.35
N PHE A 12 4.89 -5.35 1.74
CA PHE A 12 4.14 -4.18 2.13
C PHE A 12 2.82 -4.62 2.74
N ALA A 13 2.52 -4.13 3.94
CA ALA A 13 1.15 -4.10 4.40
C ALA A 13 0.45 -2.93 3.69
N ASN A 14 -0.71 -3.18 3.10
CA ASN A 14 -1.46 -2.12 2.43
C ASN A 14 -1.82 -1.05 3.46
N SER A 15 -1.49 0.22 3.17
CA SER A 15 -1.84 1.36 4.03
C SER A 15 -3.36 1.49 4.19
N ILE A 16 -4.11 1.14 3.14
CA ILE A 16 -5.56 0.98 3.13
C ILE A 16 -5.85 -0.51 2.83
N PRO A 17 -6.07 -1.36 3.84
CA PRO A 17 -6.33 -2.76 3.62
C PRO A 17 -7.65 -2.90 2.86
N LYS A 18 -7.68 -3.80 1.87
CA LYS A 18 -8.92 -4.21 1.24
C LYS A 18 -9.65 -5.14 2.20
N GLN A 19 -10.96 -4.97 2.36
CA GLN A 19 -11.76 -5.84 3.24
C GLN A 19 -11.70 -7.31 2.79
N LEU A 20 -11.74 -7.53 1.47
CA LEU A 20 -11.57 -8.82 0.80
C LEU A 20 -10.81 -8.60 -0.50
N SER A 21 -9.82 -9.44 -0.78
CA SER A 21 -9.17 -9.53 -2.09
C SER A 21 -9.22 -10.97 -2.57
N LEU A 22 -9.67 -11.17 -3.80
CA LEU A 22 -9.58 -12.43 -4.51
C LEU A 22 -8.53 -12.24 -5.59
N ASN A 23 -7.42 -12.97 -5.53
CA ASN A 23 -6.42 -12.95 -6.58
C ASN A 23 -6.31 -14.33 -7.21
N THR A 24 -6.27 -14.36 -8.53
CA THR A 24 -6.15 -15.57 -9.32
C THR A 24 -5.11 -15.36 -10.42
N ASN A 25 -4.15 -16.27 -10.54
CA ASN A 25 -3.24 -16.30 -11.70
C ASN A 25 -3.85 -17.13 -12.84
N ASN A 26 -4.71 -18.10 -12.49
CA ASN A 26 -5.55 -18.90 -13.35
C ASN A 26 -6.65 -19.55 -12.48
N LEU A 27 -7.71 -20.11 -13.08
CA LEU A 27 -8.84 -20.70 -12.34
C LEU A 27 -8.44 -21.80 -11.33
N SER A 28 -7.25 -22.39 -11.48
CA SER A 28 -6.66 -23.38 -10.56
C SER A 28 -5.82 -22.80 -9.43
N ASN A 29 -5.56 -21.50 -9.38
CA ASN A 29 -4.78 -20.84 -8.33
C ASN A 29 -5.61 -19.68 -7.80
N LEU A 30 -6.28 -19.93 -6.68
CA LEU A 30 -7.11 -18.95 -5.99
C LEU A 30 -6.47 -18.59 -4.66
N SER A 31 -6.20 -17.31 -4.47
CA SER A 31 -5.82 -16.74 -3.19
C SER A 31 -6.90 -15.79 -2.70
N VAL A 32 -7.17 -15.89 -1.41
CA VAL A 32 -8.11 -15.03 -0.69
C VAL A 32 -7.33 -14.28 0.37
N GLU A 33 -7.47 -12.97 0.41
CA GLU A 33 -6.95 -12.13 1.46
C GLU A 33 -8.11 -11.42 2.17
N VAL A 34 -8.06 -11.39 3.50
CA VAL A 34 -9.04 -10.71 4.35
C VAL A 34 -8.30 -9.87 5.36
N THR A 35 -8.76 -8.63 5.53
CA THR A 35 -8.33 -7.77 6.63
C THR A 35 -9.49 -7.61 7.60
N PRO A 36 -9.50 -8.35 8.73
CA PRO A 36 -10.62 -8.36 9.65
C PRO A 36 -10.84 -7.03 10.40
N PHE A 37 -9.97 -6.04 10.22
CA PHE A 37 -10.09 -4.69 10.80
C PHE A 37 -11.52 -4.12 10.68
N TYR A 38 -12.12 -4.18 9.49
CA TYR A 38 -13.46 -3.64 9.25
C TYR A 38 -14.60 -4.41 9.94
N TYR A 39 -14.37 -5.69 10.28
CA TYR A 39 -15.39 -6.54 10.91
C TYR A 39 -15.28 -6.54 12.43
N LEU A 40 -14.05 -6.52 12.95
CA LEU A 40 -13.77 -6.59 14.38
C LEU A 40 -13.88 -5.21 15.04
N ASN A 41 -13.65 -4.15 14.29
CA ASN A 41 -13.62 -2.80 14.83
C ASN A 41 -14.95 -2.10 14.60
N LYS A 42 -15.85 -2.20 15.60
CA LYS A 42 -17.18 -1.58 15.56
C LYS A 42 -17.17 -0.07 15.88
N LYS A 43 -16.01 0.49 16.26
CA LYS A 43 -15.89 1.94 16.50
C LYS A 43 -15.99 2.68 15.17
N LYS A 44 -16.77 3.76 15.13
CA LYS A 44 -16.74 4.70 14.01
C LYS A 44 -15.39 5.40 14.06
N TYR A 45 -14.55 5.14 13.07
CA TYR A 45 -13.31 5.90 12.86
C TYR A 45 -13.62 7.10 11.99
N GLU A 46 -13.13 8.26 12.39
CA GLU A 46 -12.99 9.35 11.42
C GLU A 46 -11.87 9.01 10.43
N GLY A 47 -11.96 9.48 9.19
CA GLY A 47 -11.08 9.05 8.10
C GLY A 47 -9.57 9.22 8.38
N TYR A 48 -9.20 10.17 9.23
CA TYR A 48 -7.82 10.43 9.67
C TYR A 48 -7.37 9.54 10.83
N GLU A 49 -8.28 9.13 11.72
CA GLU A 49 -7.97 8.23 12.84
C GLU A 49 -7.52 6.86 12.33
N PHE A 50 -8.03 6.48 11.15
CA PHE A 50 -7.54 5.34 10.42
C PHE A 50 -6.01 5.42 10.20
N PHE A 51 -5.44 6.59 9.97
CA PHE A 51 -4.00 6.81 9.79
C PHE A 51 -3.25 7.03 11.12
N GLY A 52 -3.88 6.74 12.26
CA GLY A 52 -3.26 6.84 13.59
C GLY A 52 -3.17 8.26 14.12
N LEU A 53 -3.88 9.20 13.51
CA LEU A 53 -3.99 10.59 13.93
C LEU A 53 -5.13 10.69 14.94
N LYS A 54 -4.85 11.09 16.19
CA LYS A 54 -5.87 11.27 17.22
C LYS A 54 -5.99 12.72 17.61
N ASP A 55 -7.22 13.22 17.75
CA ASP A 55 -7.48 14.52 18.37
C ASP A 55 -7.33 14.40 19.90
N LYS A 56 -6.77 15.43 20.53
CA LYS A 56 -6.57 15.51 21.97
C LYS A 56 -7.16 16.81 22.53
N ASP A 57 -7.99 16.65 23.55
CA ASP A 57 -8.51 17.71 24.42
C ASP A 57 -9.25 18.84 23.70
N SER A 58 -9.92 18.56 22.57
CA SER A 58 -10.66 19.58 21.78
C SER A 58 -9.80 20.79 21.38
N THR A 59 -8.46 20.65 21.46
CA THR A 59 -7.46 21.65 21.07
C THR A 59 -6.77 21.25 19.77
N PHE A 60 -7.33 20.26 19.05
CA PHE A 60 -6.93 19.78 17.74
C PHE A 60 -5.42 19.53 17.59
N LYS A 61 -4.81 18.89 18.59
CA LYS A 61 -3.42 18.43 18.50
C LYS A 61 -3.40 16.97 18.05
N TYR A 62 -2.91 16.72 16.83
CA TYR A 62 -2.80 15.36 16.29
C TYR A 62 -1.56 14.62 16.81
N GLU A 63 -1.73 13.55 17.58
CA GLU A 63 -0.61 12.63 17.85
C GLU A 63 -0.60 11.51 16.82
N SER A 64 0.52 11.32 16.12
CA SER A 64 0.76 10.14 15.26
C SER A 64 1.20 8.98 16.13
N SER A 65 0.29 8.08 16.49
CA SER A 65 0.65 6.86 17.21
C SER A 65 1.31 5.88 16.24
N GLY A 66 2.62 5.69 16.34
CA GLY A 66 3.37 4.83 15.42
C GLY A 66 2.82 3.41 15.25
N PHE A 67 2.18 2.86 16.29
CA PHE A 67 1.70 1.46 16.35
C PHE A 67 0.21 1.26 16.04
N HIS A 68 -0.49 2.28 15.52
CA HIS A 68 -1.93 2.19 15.22
C HIS A 68 -2.29 1.08 14.20
N ASN A 69 -1.34 0.70 13.35
CA ASN A 69 -1.54 -0.28 12.29
C ASN A 69 -1.55 -1.74 12.78
N LEU A 70 -1.23 -2.03 14.04
CA LEU A 70 -1.31 -3.39 14.59
C LEU A 70 -2.73 -3.97 14.55
N SER A 71 -3.75 -3.11 14.51
CA SER A 71 -5.14 -3.54 14.35
C SER A 71 -5.49 -3.96 12.91
N LYS A 72 -4.62 -3.66 11.93
CA LYS A 72 -4.83 -3.83 10.49
C LYS A 72 -4.13 -5.06 9.91
N ILE A 73 -4.06 -6.13 10.69
CA ILE A 73 -3.50 -7.41 10.23
C ILE A 73 -4.27 -7.88 8.99
N THR A 74 -3.55 -8.31 7.96
CA THR A 74 -4.12 -8.97 6.79
C THR A 74 -3.78 -10.44 6.83
N LEU A 75 -4.81 -11.28 6.71
CA LEU A 75 -4.70 -12.73 6.63
C LEU A 75 -4.86 -13.16 5.17
N SER A 76 -4.11 -14.17 4.77
CA SER A 76 -4.10 -14.70 3.42
C SER A 76 -4.18 -16.22 3.45
N LEU A 77 -4.96 -16.77 2.52
CA LEU A 77 -5.12 -18.19 2.29
C LEU A 77 -4.94 -18.45 0.80
N ASN A 78 -4.16 -19.47 0.44
CA ASN A 78 -4.04 -19.94 -0.92
C ASN A 78 -4.14 -21.47 -0.95
N ALA A 79 -4.85 -21.99 -1.95
CA ALA A 79 -4.88 -23.41 -2.28
C ALA A 79 -4.51 -23.60 -3.75
N ILE A 80 -3.44 -24.34 -3.98
CA ILE A 80 -2.93 -24.65 -5.32
C ILE A 80 -3.03 -26.16 -5.52
N PRO A 81 -4.12 -26.66 -6.11
CA PRO A 81 -4.19 -28.03 -6.60
C PRO A 81 -3.22 -28.21 -7.79
N LYS A 82 -2.44 -29.28 -7.73
CA LYS A 82 -1.70 -29.86 -8.86
C LYS A 82 -2.09 -31.33 -9.00
N ASP A 83 -1.85 -31.92 -10.17
CA ASP A 83 -2.33 -33.25 -10.57
C ASP A 83 -2.12 -34.37 -9.54
N SER A 84 -1.09 -34.27 -8.68
CA SER A 84 -0.76 -35.27 -7.65
C SER A 84 -0.69 -34.74 -6.22
N ALA A 85 -0.87 -33.43 -5.99
CA ALA A 85 -0.76 -32.83 -4.67
C ALA A 85 -1.44 -31.46 -4.59
N THR A 86 -1.98 -31.14 -3.41
CA THR A 86 -2.49 -29.80 -3.09
C THR A 86 -1.54 -29.10 -2.14
N THR A 87 -1.11 -27.90 -2.49
CA THR A 87 -0.42 -26.99 -1.57
C THR A 87 -1.44 -26.07 -0.93
N ILE A 88 -1.47 -26.02 0.40
CA ILE A 88 -2.26 -25.05 1.16
C ILE A 88 -1.28 -24.11 1.85
N ALA A 89 -1.47 -22.81 1.71
CA ALA A 89 -0.65 -21.79 2.34
C ALA A 89 -1.49 -20.79 3.10
N PHE A 90 -1.03 -20.44 4.30
CA PHE A 90 -1.59 -19.41 5.17
C PHE A 90 -0.52 -18.35 5.39
N GLY A 91 -0.92 -17.10 5.42
CA GLY A 91 -0.01 -16.00 5.72
C GLY A 91 -0.69 -14.89 6.48
N ALA A 92 0.08 -14.19 7.29
CA ALA A 92 -0.33 -12.98 7.98
C ALA A 92 0.70 -11.88 7.72
N ARG A 93 0.24 -10.65 7.52
CA ARG A 93 1.09 -9.46 7.41
C ARG A 93 0.50 -8.29 8.16
N THR A 94 1.35 -7.44 8.71
CA THR A 94 0.93 -6.20 9.36
C THR A 94 2.01 -5.14 9.27
N ASN A 95 1.59 -3.88 9.31
CA ASN A 95 2.49 -2.77 9.58
C ASN A 95 2.57 -2.58 11.11
N ILE A 96 3.78 -2.67 11.66
CA ILE A 96 4.02 -2.44 13.09
C ILE A 96 4.17 -0.95 13.37
N LEU A 97 4.95 -0.26 12.54
CA LEU A 97 5.29 1.15 12.73
C LEU A 97 5.03 1.93 11.45
N THR A 98 4.35 3.08 11.58
CA THR A 98 4.30 4.11 10.55
C THR A 98 4.52 5.48 11.18
N LEU A 99 5.48 6.23 10.65
CA LEU A 99 5.73 7.63 11.00
C LEU A 99 5.64 8.50 9.74
N TYR A 100 4.94 9.62 9.82
CA TYR A 100 4.80 10.58 8.72
C TYR A 100 5.83 11.72 8.82
N ASN A 101 6.08 12.39 7.69
CA ASN A 101 7.12 13.40 7.56
C ASN A 101 6.79 14.77 8.19
N SER A 102 5.51 15.10 8.39
CA SER A 102 5.10 16.40 8.93
C SER A 102 4.91 16.38 10.44
N SER A 103 5.07 17.56 11.02
CA SER A 103 4.60 17.78 12.38
C SER A 103 3.06 17.60 12.45
N PRO A 104 2.54 17.20 13.62
CA PRO A 104 1.12 17.25 13.95
C PRO A 104 0.35 18.48 13.45
N LYS A 105 0.99 19.66 13.53
CA LYS A 105 0.38 20.95 13.21
C LYS A 105 0.14 21.12 11.71
N GLU A 106 1.11 20.74 10.88
CA GLU A 106 0.95 20.84 9.42
C GLU A 106 -0.12 19.86 8.91
N LEU A 107 -0.15 18.64 9.47
CA LEU A 107 -1.21 17.68 9.18
C LEU A 107 -2.59 18.20 9.59
N HIS A 108 -2.65 18.90 10.72
CA HIS A 108 -3.88 19.56 11.19
C HIS A 108 -4.37 20.62 10.21
N GLU A 109 -3.51 21.57 9.82
CA GLU A 109 -3.87 22.65 8.89
C GLU A 109 -4.32 22.11 7.53
N LEU A 110 -3.69 21.04 7.05
CA LEU A 110 -4.11 20.35 5.83
C LEU A 110 -5.48 19.71 5.99
N PHE A 111 -5.74 19.05 7.10
CA PHE A 111 -7.01 18.41 7.38
C PHE A 111 -8.15 19.44 7.53
N GLU A 112 -7.94 20.52 8.28
CA GLU A 112 -8.96 21.58 8.43
C GLU A 112 -9.38 22.19 7.10
N ALA A 113 -8.42 22.39 6.18
CA ALA A 113 -8.70 22.91 4.85
C ALA A 113 -9.55 21.93 3.99
N ILE A 114 -9.50 20.63 4.30
CA ILE A 114 -10.19 19.57 3.55
C ILE A 114 -11.57 19.28 4.14
N ALA A 115 -11.69 19.22 5.47
CA ALA A 115 -12.86 18.67 6.15
C ALA A 115 -13.99 19.68 6.35
N ASN A 116 -13.71 20.98 6.32
CA ASN A 116 -14.69 22.01 6.72
C ASN A 116 -15.51 22.55 5.54
N ASP A 117 -16.29 21.68 4.86
CA ASP A 117 -17.24 22.15 3.83
C ASP A 117 -18.30 23.09 4.44
N ASP A 118 -18.63 22.92 5.73
CA ASP A 118 -19.52 23.83 6.47
C ASP A 118 -18.93 25.24 6.59
N LYS A 119 -17.65 25.37 6.98
CA LYS A 119 -17.00 26.70 7.03
C LYS A 119 -16.91 27.32 5.64
N ILE A 120 -16.63 26.53 4.60
CA ILE A 120 -16.60 27.01 3.22
C ILE A 120 -17.99 27.47 2.77
N THR A 121 -19.03 26.75 3.16
CA THR A 121 -20.43 27.09 2.88
C THR A 121 -20.79 28.41 3.57
N GLU A 122 -20.46 28.60 4.84
CA GLU A 122 -20.70 29.85 5.55
C GLU A 122 -19.94 31.03 4.93
N MET A 123 -18.68 30.86 4.55
CA MET A 123 -17.92 31.89 3.81
C MET A 123 -18.56 32.24 2.47
N ALA A 124 -19.08 31.23 1.75
CA ALA A 124 -19.77 31.43 0.48
C ALA A 124 -21.07 32.22 0.66
N LYS A 125 -21.86 31.90 1.70
CA LYS A 125 -23.06 32.66 2.07
C LYS A 125 -22.75 34.13 2.37
N VAL A 126 -21.68 34.39 3.14
CA VAL A 126 -21.24 35.76 3.45
C VAL A 126 -20.86 36.51 2.17
N LYS A 127 -20.05 35.91 1.28
CA LYS A 127 -19.66 36.55 0.00
C LYS A 127 -20.84 36.80 -0.94
N LEU A 128 -21.85 35.93 -0.97
CA LEU A 128 -23.07 36.14 -1.76
C LEU A 128 -23.90 37.30 -1.19
N LYS A 129 -24.02 37.38 0.13
CA LYS A 129 -24.69 38.49 0.80
C LYS A 129 -23.99 39.82 0.56
N GLU A 130 -22.66 39.86 0.56
CA GLU A 130 -21.88 41.04 0.18
C GLU A 130 -22.13 41.49 -1.28
N LYS A 131 -22.51 40.56 -2.15
CA LYS A 131 -22.92 40.82 -3.54
C LYS A 131 -24.42 41.18 -3.67
N GLY A 132 -25.13 41.33 -2.56
CA GLY A 132 -26.57 41.66 -2.53
C GLY A 132 -27.50 40.49 -2.83
N ILE A 133 -27.01 39.25 -2.68
CA ILE A 133 -27.78 38.03 -2.92
C ILE A 133 -28.10 37.39 -1.55
N ASP A 134 -29.34 37.54 -1.10
CA ASP A 134 -29.82 36.93 0.15
C ASP A 134 -30.29 35.48 -0.07
N GLU A 135 -30.23 34.66 0.99
CA GLU A 135 -30.69 33.27 0.98
C GLU A 135 -32.23 33.24 0.88
N PRO A 136 -32.81 32.72 -0.23
CA PRO A 136 -34.25 32.66 -0.41
C PRO A 136 -34.86 31.48 0.38
N SER A 137 -36.18 31.49 0.54
CA SER A 137 -36.90 30.36 1.13
C SER A 137 -36.74 29.09 0.29
N VAL A 138 -36.52 27.95 0.95
CA VAL A 138 -36.30 26.62 0.34
C VAL A 138 -37.46 26.18 -0.57
N THR A 139 -38.64 26.78 -0.43
CA THR A 139 -39.85 26.44 -1.20
C THR A 139 -40.01 27.23 -2.51
N THR A 140 -39.01 28.02 -2.91
CA THR A 140 -39.09 28.91 -4.08
C THR A 140 -38.21 28.42 -5.22
N ASP A 141 -38.62 28.67 -6.48
CA ASP A 141 -37.80 28.41 -7.68
C ASP A 141 -36.47 29.21 -7.67
N GLU A 142 -36.39 30.25 -6.83
CA GLU A 142 -35.18 31.05 -6.62
C GLU A 142 -34.13 30.32 -5.77
N TYR A 143 -34.54 29.33 -4.96
CA TYR A 143 -33.64 28.53 -4.15
C TYR A 143 -32.68 27.69 -5.00
N GLU A 144 -33.18 27.10 -6.09
CA GLU A 144 -32.33 26.32 -7.01
C GLU A 144 -31.24 27.19 -7.66
N LYS A 145 -31.59 28.41 -8.07
CA LYS A 145 -30.63 29.39 -8.59
C LYS A 145 -29.61 29.81 -7.52
N TYR A 146 -30.06 29.99 -6.28
CA TYR A 146 -29.19 30.30 -5.16
C TYR A 146 -28.21 29.15 -4.87
N THR A 147 -28.65 27.89 -4.87
CA THR A 147 -27.77 26.73 -4.66
C THR A 147 -26.68 26.64 -5.72
N ILE A 148 -26.99 26.92 -6.99
CA ILE A 148 -25.99 26.95 -8.08
C ILE A 148 -24.95 28.05 -7.83
N LEU A 149 -25.39 29.24 -7.42
CA LEU A 149 -24.48 30.36 -7.10
C LEU A 149 -23.63 30.07 -5.86
N LEU A 150 -24.22 29.43 -4.85
CA LEU A 150 -23.54 29.02 -3.63
C LEU A 150 -22.43 28.00 -3.94
N GLU A 151 -22.72 26.96 -4.72
CA GLU A 151 -21.69 25.99 -5.13
C GLU A 151 -20.58 26.62 -5.96
N LYS A 152 -20.93 27.54 -6.89
CA LYS A 152 -19.90 28.27 -7.65
C LYS A 152 -19.00 29.12 -6.75
N GLU A 153 -19.55 29.75 -5.71
CA GLU A 153 -18.77 30.54 -4.76
C GLU A 153 -17.93 29.65 -3.84
N LYS A 154 -18.47 28.49 -3.40
CA LYS A 154 -17.71 27.45 -2.68
C LYS A 154 -16.51 27.00 -3.51
N ASP A 155 -16.67 26.77 -4.81
CA ASP A 155 -15.59 26.41 -5.72
C ASP A 155 -14.52 27.51 -5.86
N ASN A 156 -14.94 28.77 -5.92
CA ASN A 156 -14.01 29.90 -5.95
C ASN A 156 -13.19 29.98 -4.66
N ILE A 157 -13.85 29.83 -3.50
CA ILE A 157 -13.17 29.81 -2.19
C ILE A 157 -12.21 28.61 -2.10
N LYS A 158 -12.63 27.42 -2.55
CA LYS A 158 -11.76 26.22 -2.59
C LYS A 158 -10.51 26.46 -3.45
N LYS A 159 -10.64 27.16 -4.57
CA LYS A 159 -9.51 27.56 -5.42
C LYS A 159 -8.60 28.60 -4.75
N GLU A 160 -9.17 29.64 -4.14
CA GLU A 160 -8.42 30.66 -3.38
C GLU A 160 -7.62 30.03 -2.24
N LEU A 161 -8.22 29.10 -1.50
CA LEU A 161 -7.61 28.37 -0.39
C LEU A 161 -6.69 27.22 -0.83
N LYS A 162 -6.64 26.94 -2.13
CA LYS A 162 -5.86 25.86 -2.75
C LYS A 162 -6.14 24.48 -2.15
N VAL A 163 -7.42 24.19 -1.89
CA VAL A 163 -7.86 22.97 -1.20
C VAL A 163 -7.42 21.72 -1.96
N GLU A 164 -7.52 21.69 -3.29
CA GLU A 164 -7.12 20.54 -4.11
C GLU A 164 -5.60 20.26 -4.05
N GLU A 165 -4.78 21.31 -4.06
CA GLU A 165 -3.32 21.18 -3.93
C GLU A 165 -2.94 20.63 -2.56
N LYS A 166 -3.57 21.17 -1.49
CA LYS A 166 -3.40 20.71 -0.12
C LYS A 166 -3.87 19.27 0.08
N LEU A 167 -5.02 18.90 -0.48
CA LEU A 167 -5.56 17.54 -0.46
C LEU A 167 -4.62 16.57 -1.18
N SER A 168 -4.11 16.96 -2.35
CA SER A 168 -3.15 16.15 -3.11
C SER A 168 -1.86 15.94 -2.32
N SER A 169 -1.33 17.00 -1.68
CA SER A 169 -0.14 16.93 -0.83
C SER A 169 -0.38 16.01 0.38
N PHE A 170 -1.51 16.17 1.07
CA PHE A 170 -1.91 15.32 2.20
C PHE A 170 -2.01 13.84 1.80
N ILE A 171 -2.70 13.53 0.70
CA ILE A 171 -2.81 12.16 0.19
C ILE A 171 -1.43 11.60 -0.19
N ASN A 172 -0.59 12.39 -0.85
CA ASN A 172 0.76 11.95 -1.22
C ASN A 172 1.63 11.69 0.01
N GLN A 173 1.47 12.48 1.06
CA GLN A 173 2.14 12.27 2.34
C GLN A 173 1.68 10.99 3.03
N LEU A 174 0.37 10.72 3.07
CA LEU A 174 -0.17 9.47 3.61
C LEU A 174 0.30 8.25 2.81
N LYS A 175 0.49 8.38 1.49
CA LYS A 175 1.04 7.33 0.62
C LYS A 175 2.55 7.15 0.77
N ASN A 176 3.27 8.14 1.30
CA ASN A 176 4.72 8.15 1.42
C ASN A 176 5.16 8.49 2.85
N PRO A 177 4.85 7.61 3.83
CA PRO A 177 5.33 7.77 5.20
C PRO A 177 6.86 7.80 5.27
N MET A 178 7.38 8.55 6.25
CA MET A 178 8.81 8.71 6.49
C MET A 178 9.45 7.40 6.91
N VAL A 179 8.82 6.67 7.84
CA VAL A 179 9.31 5.40 8.35
C VAL A 179 8.18 4.39 8.35
N THR A 180 8.46 3.18 7.88
CA THR A 180 7.55 2.04 7.92
C THR A 180 8.28 0.80 8.39
N LEU A 181 7.67 0.02 9.27
CA LEU A 181 8.13 -1.32 9.61
C LEU A 181 7.01 -2.31 9.36
N ASP A 182 7.16 -3.10 8.30
CA ASP A 182 6.25 -4.16 7.92
C ASP A 182 6.81 -5.50 8.32
N VAL A 183 5.95 -6.38 8.85
CA VAL A 183 6.29 -7.77 9.12
C VAL A 183 5.28 -8.71 8.49
N SER A 184 5.74 -9.89 8.13
CA SER A 184 4.86 -10.96 7.69
C SER A 184 5.41 -12.32 8.08
N GLY A 185 4.50 -13.28 8.17
CA GLY A 185 4.81 -14.68 8.37
C GLY A 185 3.88 -15.52 7.51
N ALA A 186 4.37 -16.64 7.03
CA ALA A 186 3.59 -17.55 6.22
C ALA A 186 4.03 -18.98 6.46
N TYR A 187 3.08 -19.88 6.31
CA TYR A 187 3.25 -21.32 6.43
C TYR A 187 2.56 -21.97 5.24
N SER A 188 3.20 -22.97 4.64
CA SER A 188 2.57 -23.78 3.61
C SER A 188 2.86 -25.24 3.84
N SER A 189 1.89 -26.09 3.55
CA SER A 189 2.06 -27.53 3.59
C SER A 189 1.57 -28.16 2.29
N ILE A 190 2.19 -29.29 1.93
CA ILE A 190 1.85 -30.06 0.74
C ILE A 190 1.18 -31.35 1.20
N SER A 191 0.00 -31.61 0.63
CA SER A 191 -0.78 -32.82 0.81
C SER A 191 -0.67 -33.69 -0.46
N PRO A 192 0.11 -34.78 -0.42
CA PRO A 192 0.17 -35.75 -1.52
C PRO A 192 -1.19 -36.45 -1.70
N ASN A 193 -1.54 -36.81 -2.93
CA ASN A 193 -2.79 -37.49 -3.29
C ASN A 193 -4.07 -36.71 -2.91
N ASN A 194 -3.97 -35.39 -2.71
CA ASN A 194 -5.09 -34.51 -2.38
C ASN A 194 -5.88 -34.92 -1.11
N ARG A 195 -5.23 -35.66 -0.19
CA ARG A 195 -5.82 -36.08 1.09
C ARG A 195 -5.25 -35.24 2.24
N ILE A 196 -6.09 -34.37 2.80
CA ILE A 196 -5.79 -33.44 3.91
C ILE A 196 -5.18 -34.16 5.13
N SER A 197 -5.39 -35.46 5.30
CA SER A 197 -4.83 -36.28 6.39
C SER A 197 -3.35 -36.67 6.24
N SER A 198 -2.66 -36.26 5.17
CA SER A 198 -1.29 -36.75 4.86
C SER A 198 -0.28 -35.63 4.60
N PHE A 199 -0.22 -34.62 5.46
CA PHE A 199 0.83 -33.60 5.39
C PHE A 199 2.21 -34.23 5.58
N LYS A 200 3.09 -34.06 4.58
CA LYS A 200 4.43 -34.70 4.58
C LYS A 200 5.58 -33.70 4.55
N THR A 201 5.34 -32.50 4.07
CA THR A 201 6.35 -31.44 3.91
C THR A 201 5.72 -30.12 4.29
N ASP A 202 6.48 -29.29 4.96
CA ASP A 202 6.05 -27.98 5.41
C ASP A 202 7.16 -26.95 5.23
N ARG A 203 6.71 -25.72 5.03
CA ARG A 203 7.57 -24.57 4.82
C ARG A 203 7.04 -23.42 5.62
N TYR A 204 7.93 -22.69 6.26
CA TYR A 204 7.56 -21.41 6.85
C TYR A 204 8.55 -20.33 6.46
N GLY A 205 8.07 -19.10 6.48
CA GLY A 205 8.88 -17.92 6.31
C GLY A 205 8.43 -16.81 7.21
N ILE A 206 9.38 -15.95 7.57
CA ILE A 206 9.14 -14.68 8.25
C ILE A 206 9.91 -13.61 7.49
N TRP A 207 9.28 -12.48 7.25
CA TRP A 207 9.85 -11.34 6.55
C TRP A 207 9.65 -10.08 7.38
N SER A 208 10.62 -9.19 7.32
CA SER A 208 10.55 -7.83 7.84
C SER A 208 11.07 -6.86 6.79
N THR A 209 10.42 -5.71 6.66
CA THR A 209 10.86 -4.62 5.78
C THR A 209 10.80 -3.31 6.58
N LEU A 210 11.95 -2.66 6.70
CA LEU A 210 12.07 -1.28 7.15
C LEU A 210 12.15 -0.37 5.92
N GLY A 211 11.16 0.49 5.73
CA GLY A 211 11.14 1.50 4.69
C GLY A 211 11.41 2.89 5.26
N LEU A 212 12.35 3.62 4.65
CA LEU A 212 12.67 5.01 4.95
C LEU A 212 12.40 5.86 3.70
N SER A 213 11.61 6.93 3.82
CA SER A 213 11.27 7.82 2.72
C SER A 213 11.74 9.24 2.99
N PHE A 214 12.48 9.82 2.05
CA PHE A 214 12.95 11.20 2.08
C PHE A 214 12.32 11.98 0.92
N ASN A 215 11.49 12.96 1.25
CA ASN A 215 10.83 13.79 0.23
C ASN A 215 11.75 14.90 -0.27
N LEU A 216 11.73 15.11 -1.58
CA LEU A 216 12.54 16.11 -2.26
C LEU A 216 11.76 17.39 -2.58
N ASN A 217 10.43 17.36 -2.44
CA ASN A 217 9.58 18.52 -2.64
C ASN A 217 8.40 18.53 -1.66
N LYS A 218 7.82 19.72 -1.46
CA LYS A 218 6.69 19.94 -0.54
C LYS A 218 5.39 19.22 -0.94
N ASP A 219 5.23 18.87 -2.22
CA ASP A 219 4.03 18.18 -2.71
C ASP A 219 4.12 16.66 -2.62
N TYR A 220 5.22 16.14 -2.05
CA TYR A 220 5.45 14.69 -1.84
C TYR A 220 5.40 13.86 -3.14
N THR A 221 5.73 14.48 -4.28
CA THR A 221 5.71 13.84 -5.61
C THR A 221 7.07 13.31 -6.05
N ARG A 222 8.14 13.78 -5.40
CA ARG A 222 9.52 13.39 -5.68
C ARG A 222 10.15 12.96 -4.37
N PHE A 223 10.72 11.76 -4.35
CA PHE A 223 11.24 11.19 -3.12
C PHE A 223 12.30 10.11 -3.39
N PHE A 224 13.15 9.91 -2.40
CA PHE A 224 14.00 8.73 -2.28
C PHE A 224 13.38 7.78 -1.27
N LYS A 225 13.40 6.48 -1.57
CA LYS A 225 13.07 5.43 -0.61
C LYS A 225 14.22 4.45 -0.47
N PHE A 226 14.50 4.11 0.77
CA PHE A 226 15.45 3.09 1.17
C PHE A 226 14.65 1.98 1.86
N TYR A 227 14.81 0.76 1.38
CA TYR A 227 14.24 -0.41 2.01
C TYR A 227 15.36 -1.28 2.51
N PHE A 228 15.31 -1.62 3.79
CA PHE A 228 16.07 -2.72 4.36
C PHE A 228 15.10 -3.88 4.56
N PHE A 229 15.48 -5.08 4.14
CA PHE A 229 14.63 -6.25 4.34
C PHE A 229 15.45 -7.41 4.90
N LEU A 230 14.78 -8.18 5.77
CA LEU A 230 15.28 -9.39 6.38
C LEU A 230 14.24 -10.48 6.20
N ARG A 231 14.67 -11.65 5.78
CA ARG A 231 13.80 -12.80 5.56
C ARG A 231 14.47 -14.06 6.05
N TYR A 232 13.72 -14.86 6.79
CA TYR A 232 14.11 -16.21 7.17
C TYR A 232 13.13 -17.20 6.55
N LEU A 233 13.66 -18.27 5.97
CA LEU A 233 12.90 -19.33 5.32
C LEU A 233 13.40 -20.67 5.82
N LYS A 234 12.48 -21.57 6.13
CA LYS A 234 12.79 -22.98 6.37
C LYS A 234 11.84 -23.84 5.56
N ASP A 235 12.42 -24.83 4.89
CA ASP A 235 11.75 -25.74 4.00
C ASP A 235 12.10 -27.17 4.39
N ASN A 236 11.11 -27.93 4.86
CA ASN A 236 11.25 -29.34 5.11
C ASN A 236 10.72 -30.10 3.88
N TYR A 237 11.57 -30.87 3.23
CA TYR A 237 11.23 -31.61 2.02
C TYR A 237 11.68 -33.06 2.13
N ILE A 238 11.10 -33.93 1.30
CA ILE A 238 11.50 -35.34 1.24
C ILE A 238 12.43 -35.51 0.04
N GLU A 239 13.64 -35.96 0.30
CA GLU A 239 14.64 -36.34 -0.68
C GLU A 239 15.02 -37.79 -0.41
N ASP A 240 14.91 -38.67 -1.41
CA ASP A 240 15.24 -40.10 -1.28
C ASP A 240 14.61 -40.82 -0.08
N LYS A 241 13.36 -40.47 0.26
CA LYS A 241 12.58 -40.97 1.42
C LYS A 241 13.11 -40.53 2.79
N ILE A 242 14.08 -39.63 2.84
CA ILE A 242 14.59 -38.98 4.05
C ILE A 242 13.99 -37.59 4.14
N LEU A 243 13.61 -37.18 5.36
CA LEU A 243 13.20 -35.80 5.62
C LEU A 243 14.46 -34.93 5.68
N SER A 244 14.62 -34.08 4.68
CA SER A 244 15.67 -33.07 4.60
C SER A 244 15.12 -31.71 5.01
N THR A 245 15.99 -30.84 5.48
CA THR A 245 15.66 -29.47 5.87
C THR A 245 16.62 -28.53 5.18
N SER A 246 16.09 -27.47 4.57
CA SER A 246 16.89 -26.34 4.10
C SER A 246 16.45 -25.05 4.80
N GLN A 247 17.43 -24.24 5.16
CA GLN A 247 17.26 -22.96 5.82
C GLN A 247 17.97 -21.87 5.05
N PHE A 248 17.29 -20.75 4.88
CA PHE A 248 17.83 -19.58 4.19
C PHE A 248 17.54 -18.31 4.98
N THR A 249 18.57 -17.47 5.10
CA THR A 249 18.45 -16.12 5.63
C THR A 249 18.84 -15.15 4.54
N ASP A 250 17.89 -14.32 4.14
CA ASP A 250 18.06 -13.31 3.12
C ASP A 250 18.09 -11.92 3.77
N PHE A 251 19.06 -11.10 3.41
CA PHE A 251 19.13 -9.71 3.82
C PHE A 251 19.52 -8.84 2.65
N GLY A 252 19.01 -7.62 2.61
CA GLY A 252 19.43 -6.72 1.56
C GLY A 252 18.76 -5.36 1.58
N LEU A 253 19.03 -4.64 0.50
CA LEU A 253 18.69 -3.24 0.34
C LEU A 253 18.00 -3.01 -0.99
N LYS A 254 17.01 -2.13 -1.00
CA LYS A 254 16.46 -1.55 -2.22
C LYS A 254 16.47 -0.04 -2.14
N LEU A 255 17.03 0.59 -3.16
CA LEU A 255 16.98 2.02 -3.37
C LEU A 255 15.94 2.32 -4.42
N GLN A 256 15.04 3.26 -4.17
CA GLN A 256 14.09 3.75 -5.15
C GLN A 256 14.16 5.27 -5.23
N VAL A 257 14.18 5.78 -6.45
CA VAL A 257 14.16 7.20 -6.75
C VAL A 257 12.95 7.50 -7.59
N VAL A 258 12.10 8.41 -7.12
CA VAL A 258 10.98 8.98 -7.89
C VAL A 258 11.35 10.40 -8.23
N LEU A 259 11.75 10.63 -9.49
CA LEU A 259 12.21 11.94 -9.95
C LEU A 259 11.06 12.83 -10.41
N SER A 260 9.94 12.22 -10.85
CA SER A 260 8.74 12.93 -11.26
C SER A 260 7.50 12.06 -11.10
N LYS A 261 6.31 12.64 -11.30
CA LYS A 261 5.05 11.89 -11.37
C LYS A 261 5.06 10.79 -12.46
N LYS A 262 5.97 10.87 -13.43
CA LYS A 262 6.05 9.96 -14.59
C LYS A 262 7.20 8.98 -14.53
N PHE A 263 8.26 9.26 -13.79
CA PHE A 263 9.48 8.46 -13.85
C PHE A 263 9.96 8.03 -12.46
N SER A 264 10.20 6.73 -12.33
CA SER A 264 10.93 6.19 -11.19
C SER A 264 11.91 5.11 -11.62
N THR A 265 12.96 4.94 -10.82
CA THR A 265 13.92 3.86 -10.96
C THR A 265 14.19 3.26 -9.60
N ALA A 266 14.53 1.98 -9.56
CA ALA A 266 14.91 1.30 -8.35
C ALA A 266 15.99 0.26 -8.61
N TYR A 267 16.77 -0.04 -7.58
CA TYR A 267 17.76 -1.10 -7.60
C TYR A 267 17.71 -1.87 -6.29
N GLU A 268 17.62 -3.19 -6.38
CA GLU A 268 17.57 -4.12 -5.26
C GLU A 268 18.81 -5.02 -5.28
N TYR A 269 19.42 -5.20 -4.12
CA TYR A 269 20.44 -6.21 -3.88
C TYR A 269 20.06 -7.04 -2.65
N VAL A 270 19.99 -8.36 -2.82
CA VAL A 270 19.72 -9.31 -1.73
C VAL A 270 20.85 -10.31 -1.67
N LYS A 271 21.35 -10.61 -0.47
CA LYS A 271 22.23 -11.74 -0.24
C LYS A 271 21.50 -12.82 0.55
N ARG A 272 21.67 -14.07 0.11
CA ARG A 272 21.17 -15.28 0.75
C ARG A 272 22.31 -16.05 1.40
N ASN A 273 22.12 -16.43 2.65
CA ASN A 273 22.99 -17.33 3.41
C ASN A 273 22.20 -18.57 3.85
N GLY A 274 22.90 -19.64 4.25
CA GLY A 274 22.29 -20.89 4.74
C GLY A 274 22.71 -22.09 3.90
N ASP A 275 21.78 -22.97 3.59
CA ASP A 275 22.00 -24.22 2.84
C ASP A 275 22.16 -23.99 1.32
N GLY A 276 22.87 -22.91 0.96
CA GLY A 276 23.09 -22.41 -0.39
C GLY A 276 23.30 -20.90 -0.36
N GLY A 277 24.50 -20.43 -0.72
CA GLY A 277 24.83 -19.01 -0.78
C GLY A 277 24.61 -18.44 -2.17
N ASP A 278 23.83 -17.37 -2.28
CA ASP A 278 23.60 -16.69 -3.55
C ASP A 278 23.18 -15.22 -3.36
N TYR A 279 22.98 -14.49 -4.46
CA TYR A 279 22.52 -13.12 -4.44
C TYR A 279 21.56 -12.80 -5.59
N ARG A 280 20.63 -11.89 -5.30
CA ARG A 280 19.78 -11.22 -6.28
C ARG A 280 20.28 -9.80 -6.45
N SER A 281 20.34 -9.33 -7.69
CA SER A 281 20.71 -7.96 -8.05
C SER A 281 19.82 -7.52 -9.21
N VAL A 282 18.85 -6.66 -8.95
CA VAL A 282 17.79 -6.32 -9.92
C VAL A 282 17.58 -4.81 -10.00
N GLY A 283 17.72 -4.25 -11.20
CA GLY A 283 17.29 -2.90 -11.54
C GLY A 283 15.87 -2.89 -12.10
N GLN A 284 15.13 -1.82 -11.81
CA GLN A 284 13.78 -1.58 -12.30
C GLN A 284 13.68 -0.12 -12.77
N ILE A 285 13.07 0.10 -13.92
CA ILE A 285 12.74 1.41 -14.46
C ILE A 285 11.24 1.44 -14.72
N GLN A 286 10.57 2.51 -14.33
CA GLN A 286 9.14 2.69 -14.56
C GLN A 286 8.88 4.05 -15.20
N TRP A 287 8.12 4.03 -16.29
CA TRP A 287 7.63 5.22 -16.98
C TRP A 287 6.10 5.20 -17.06
N LYS A 288 5.45 6.18 -16.43
CA LYS A 288 4.00 6.35 -16.41
C LYS A 288 3.59 7.35 -17.50
N PHE A 289 2.87 6.86 -18.50
CA PHE A 289 2.36 7.68 -19.61
C PHE A 289 1.08 8.42 -19.22
N SER A 290 0.17 7.72 -18.54
CA SER A 290 -1.07 8.25 -17.97
C SER A 290 -1.38 7.57 -16.63
N ASP A 291 -2.48 7.93 -15.96
CA ASP A 291 -2.91 7.25 -14.73
C ASP A 291 -3.30 5.78 -14.97
N GLU A 292 -3.64 5.45 -16.21
CA GLU A 292 -4.10 4.16 -16.69
C GLU A 292 -2.99 3.32 -17.31
N LEU A 293 -1.90 3.94 -17.80
CA LEU A 293 -0.88 3.26 -18.60
C LEU A 293 0.54 3.52 -18.07
N THR A 294 1.22 2.42 -17.73
CA THR A 294 2.59 2.42 -17.21
C THR A 294 3.44 1.38 -17.93
N PHE A 295 4.65 1.77 -18.32
CA PHE A 295 5.69 0.88 -18.82
C PHE A 295 6.67 0.56 -17.70
N ASN A 296 7.05 -0.71 -17.61
CA ASN A 296 7.99 -1.21 -16.62
C ASN A 296 9.09 -1.98 -17.36
N GLY A 297 10.34 -1.60 -17.13
CA GLY A 297 11.49 -2.40 -17.51
C GLY A 297 12.20 -2.89 -16.26
N GLY A 298 12.84 -4.05 -16.35
CA GLY A 298 13.77 -4.48 -15.33
C GLY A 298 14.81 -5.43 -15.88
N PHE A 299 15.93 -5.50 -15.18
CA PHE A 299 17.09 -6.28 -15.57
C PHE A 299 17.81 -6.75 -14.33
N GLY A 300 18.53 -7.85 -14.42
CA GLY A 300 19.41 -8.30 -13.34
C GLY A 300 19.50 -9.79 -13.19
N LYS A 301 20.07 -10.20 -12.07
CA LYS A 301 20.26 -11.60 -11.67
C LYS A 301 19.30 -11.94 -10.55
N ASN A 302 18.62 -13.08 -10.65
CA ASN A 302 17.84 -13.66 -9.55
C ASN A 302 18.62 -14.78 -8.84
N PHE A 303 18.09 -15.31 -7.74
CA PHE A 303 18.64 -16.48 -7.08
C PHE A 303 18.63 -17.69 -8.02
N GLU A 304 19.80 -18.19 -8.41
CA GLU A 304 20.00 -19.38 -9.24
C GLU A 304 21.34 -20.06 -8.91
N ILE A 305 21.36 -21.39 -8.98
CA ILE A 305 22.54 -22.24 -8.74
C ILE A 305 23.58 -22.09 -9.87
N SER A 306 23.20 -21.61 -11.06
CA SER A 306 24.11 -21.37 -12.20
C SER A 306 24.42 -19.89 -12.43
N ASN A 307 25.72 -19.55 -12.50
CA ASN A 307 26.28 -18.20 -12.52
C ASN A 307 25.99 -17.32 -13.77
N THR A 308 25.13 -17.73 -14.71
CA THR A 308 25.21 -17.22 -16.09
C THR A 308 23.99 -16.47 -16.63
N ASN A 309 22.87 -16.35 -15.89
CA ASN A 309 21.65 -15.80 -16.48
C ASN A 309 21.32 -14.38 -16.01
N LEU A 310 21.58 -13.42 -16.89
CA LEU A 310 20.98 -12.09 -16.84
C LEU A 310 19.53 -12.20 -17.31
N ILE A 311 18.58 -11.86 -16.45
CA ILE A 311 17.16 -11.77 -16.77
C ILE A 311 16.86 -10.31 -17.14
N THR A 312 16.21 -10.10 -18.27
CA THR A 312 15.65 -8.80 -18.66
C THR A 312 14.16 -8.98 -18.93
N PHE A 313 13.34 -8.08 -18.43
CA PHE A 313 11.91 -8.07 -18.66
C PHE A 313 11.44 -6.66 -19.04
N LEU A 314 10.49 -6.60 -19.96
CA LEU A 314 9.76 -5.41 -20.33
C LEU A 314 8.28 -5.73 -20.22
N GLY A 315 7.52 -4.85 -19.58
CA GLY A 315 6.12 -5.07 -19.28
C GLY A 315 5.32 -3.79 -19.41
N ILE A 316 4.07 -3.93 -19.84
CA ILE A 316 3.09 -2.85 -19.86
C ILE A 316 2.03 -3.18 -18.81
N SER A 317 1.74 -2.23 -17.96
CA SER A 317 0.64 -2.28 -17.00
C SER A 317 -0.40 -1.27 -17.44
N TRP A 318 -1.60 -1.77 -17.74
CA TRP A 318 -2.76 -0.94 -18.08
C TRP A 318 -3.92 -1.20 -17.13
N GLY A 319 -4.80 -0.22 -16.92
CA GLY A 319 -5.98 -0.38 -16.08
C GLY A 319 -7.03 0.69 -16.34
N PHE A 320 -8.30 0.35 -16.13
CA PHE A 320 -9.40 1.31 -16.24
C PHE A 320 -9.57 2.03 -14.91
N VAL A 321 -9.26 3.33 -14.87
CA VAL A 321 -9.60 4.19 -13.74
C VAL A 321 -10.95 4.82 -14.02
N ASN A 322 -12.01 4.26 -13.46
CA ASN A 322 -13.31 4.92 -13.47
C ASN A 322 -13.26 5.99 -12.37
N ASN A 323 -12.68 7.15 -12.67
CA ASN A 323 -12.83 8.30 -11.80
C ASN A 323 -14.31 8.70 -11.91
N PRO A 324 -15.11 8.63 -10.83
CA PRO A 324 -16.38 9.31 -10.82
C PRO A 324 -16.05 10.80 -10.90
N LYS A 325 -15.96 11.33 -12.12
CA LYS A 325 -16.21 12.76 -12.32
C LYS A 325 -17.60 12.97 -11.73
N THR A 326 -17.66 13.82 -10.70
CA THR A 326 -18.90 14.48 -10.30
C THR A 326 -19.61 14.87 -11.58
N LYS A 327 -20.75 14.23 -11.84
CA LYS A 327 -21.56 14.55 -13.00
C LYS A 327 -21.99 16.00 -12.83
N ASN A 328 -21.68 16.81 -13.84
CA ASN A 328 -22.06 18.21 -13.99
C ASN A 328 -23.55 18.43 -13.74
#